data_AF-A0A562RR01-F1
#
_entry.id   AF-A0A562RR01-F1
#
_cell.length_a   1.000
_cell.length_b   1.000
_cell.length_c   1.000
_cell.angle_alpha   90.00
_cell.angle_beta   90.00
_cell.angle_gamma   90.00
#
_symmetry.space_group_name_H-M   'P 1'
#
loop_
_entity.id
_entity.type
_entity.pdbx_description
1 polymer ?
#
loop_
_entity_poly.entity_id
_entity_poly.type
_entity_poly.pdbx_seq_one_letter_code
_entity_poly.pdbx_strand_id
1 'polypeptide(L)'
;MPGEKADAAGEALLRRMQRLLARAATLKGRDRKQLLALLDDVETTRRGLLRECAEIEGEMRQATVRATAIGAYLRNSQVQRGNRHN
;
A
#
# COMPACT_ATOMS: atom_id res chain seq x y z
N MET A 1 3.71 15.89 -0.69
CA MET A 1 3.42 14.79 0.25
C MET A 1 3.74 13.45 -0.43
N PRO A 2 4.57 12.57 0.15
CA PRO A 2 4.88 11.25 -0.44
C PRO A 2 3.66 10.32 -0.54
N GLY A 3 2.80 10.29 0.48
CA GLY A 3 1.61 9.41 0.52
C GLY A 3 0.55 9.71 -0.56
N GLU A 4 0.42 10.97 -0.97
CA GLU A 4 -0.52 11.37 -2.04
C GLU A 4 -0.10 10.84 -3.43
N LYS A 5 1.19 10.58 -3.62
CA LYS A 5 1.72 9.96 -4.86
C LYS A 5 1.59 8.43 -4.84
N ALA A 6 1.77 7.80 -3.69
CA ALA A 6 1.57 6.36 -3.51
C ALA A 6 0.10 5.97 -3.72
N ASP A 7 -0.84 6.76 -3.18
CA ASP A 7 -2.29 6.56 -3.41
C ASP A 7 -2.64 6.59 -4.90
N ALA A 8 -2.06 7.52 -5.67
CA ALA A 8 -2.31 7.62 -7.10
C ALA A 8 -1.72 6.44 -7.90
N ALA A 9 -0.56 5.91 -7.48
CA ALA A 9 0.10 4.78 -8.12
C ALA A 9 -0.65 3.47 -7.89
N GLY A 10 -1.03 3.18 -6.63
CA GLY A 10 -1.85 2.02 -6.27
C GLY A 10 -3.20 2.01 -6.99
N GLU A 11 -3.90 3.15 -7.00
CA GLU A 11 -5.18 3.30 -7.70
C GLU A 11 -5.05 3.08 -9.21
N ALA A 12 -3.97 3.57 -9.83
CA ALA A 12 -3.71 3.33 -11.25
C ALA A 12 -3.49 1.84 -11.56
N LEU A 13 -2.80 1.11 -10.67
CA LEU A 13 -2.59 -0.32 -10.79
C LEU A 13 -3.89 -1.12 -10.60
N LEU A 14 -4.75 -0.73 -9.66
CA LEU A 14 -6.06 -1.35 -9.47
C LEU A 14 -6.95 -1.18 -10.71
N ARG A 15 -7.01 0.04 -11.26
CA ARG A 15 -7.72 0.30 -12.53
C ARG A 15 -7.14 -0.50 -13.69
N ARG A 16 -5.81 -0.66 -13.75
CA ARG A 16 -5.17 -1.51 -14.75
C ARG A 16 -5.60 -2.98 -14.59
N MET A 17 -5.62 -3.50 -13.37
CA MET A 17 -6.05 -4.86 -13.08
C MET A 17 -7.51 -5.09 -13.52
N GLN A 18 -8.42 -4.17 -13.21
CA GLN A 18 -9.82 -4.24 -13.66
C GLN A 18 -9.94 -4.30 -15.19
N ARG A 19 -9.16 -3.48 -15.91
CA ARG A 19 -9.14 -3.52 -17.39
C ARG A 19 -8.60 -4.85 -17.93
N LEU A 20 -7.57 -5.41 -17.30
CA LEU A 20 -7.02 -6.71 -17.71
C LEU A 20 -8.01 -7.84 -17.47
N LEU A 21 -8.73 -7.84 -16.35
CA LEU A 21 -9.81 -8.80 -16.08
C LEU A 21 -10.95 -8.70 -17.10
N ALA A 22 -11.37 -7.48 -17.44
CA ALA A 22 -12.37 -7.28 -18.49
C ALA A 22 -11.88 -7.81 -19.86
N ARG A 23 -10.60 -7.57 -20.20
CA ARG A 23 -9.99 -8.09 -21.43
C ARG A 23 -9.93 -9.61 -21.43
N ALA A 24 -9.60 -10.23 -20.29
CA ALA A 24 -9.59 -11.68 -20.10
C ALA A 24 -10.97 -12.30 -20.40
N ALA A 25 -12.04 -11.66 -19.94
CA ALA A 25 -13.41 -12.13 -20.17
C ALA A 25 -13.81 -12.13 -21.66
N THR A 26 -13.19 -11.28 -22.48
CA THR A 26 -13.47 -11.18 -23.92
C THR A 26 -12.63 -12.12 -24.79
N LEU A 27 -11.58 -12.73 -24.25
CA LEU A 27 -10.64 -13.56 -24.99
C LEU A 27 -11.24 -14.93 -25.31
N LYS A 28 -11.75 -15.09 -26.54
CA LYS A 28 -12.22 -16.37 -27.08
C LYS A 28 -11.04 -17.24 -27.53
N GLY A 29 -10.38 -17.90 -26.58
CA GLY A 29 -9.67 -19.20 -26.66
C GLY A 29 -8.72 -19.58 -27.82
N ARG A 30 -8.51 -18.76 -28.86
CA ARG A 30 -7.81 -19.17 -30.09
C ARG A 30 -6.41 -18.61 -30.24
N ASP A 31 -6.04 -17.56 -29.53
CA ASP A 31 -4.71 -16.97 -29.66
C ASP A 31 -3.86 -17.17 -28.40
N ARG A 32 -3.02 -18.21 -28.44
CA ARG A 32 -2.06 -18.54 -27.37
C ARG A 32 -1.13 -17.37 -27.03
N LYS A 33 -0.75 -16.54 -28.02
CA LYS A 33 0.12 -15.39 -27.78
C LYS A 33 -0.61 -14.31 -26.97
N GLN A 34 -1.88 -14.07 -27.26
CA GLN A 34 -2.69 -13.11 -26.50
C GLN A 34 -2.93 -13.56 -25.06
N LEU A 35 -3.12 -14.86 -24.83
CA LEU A 35 -3.24 -15.42 -23.49
C LEU A 35 -1.94 -15.27 -22.68
N LEU A 36 -0.78 -15.55 -23.30
CA LEU A 36 0.52 -15.36 -22.65
C LEU A 36 0.78 -13.89 -22.32
N ALA A 37 0.52 -12.98 -23.26
CA ALA A 37 0.66 -11.54 -23.03
C ALA A 37 -0.25 -11.05 -21.89
N LEU A 38 -1.50 -11.52 -21.85
CA LEU A 38 -2.44 -11.20 -20.77
C LEU A 38 -1.92 -11.69 -19.41
N LEU A 39 -1.39 -12.91 -19.35
CA LEU A 39 -0.83 -13.47 -18.11
C LEU A 39 0.33 -12.61 -17.58
N ASP A 40 1.20 -12.18 -18.49
CA ASP A 40 2.37 -11.36 -18.16
C ASP A 40 1.97 -9.95 -17.69
N ASP A 41 0.96 -9.36 -18.34
CA ASP A 41 0.36 -8.08 -17.93
C ASP A 41 -0.28 -8.15 -16.53
N VAL A 42 -1.00 -9.24 -16.23
CA VAL A 42 -1.63 -9.48 -14.93
C VAL A 42 -0.57 -9.66 -13.85
N GLU A 43 0.45 -10.48 -14.09
CA GLU A 43 1.52 -10.73 -13.12
C GLU A 43 2.35 -9.47 -12.85
N THR A 44 2.63 -8.68 -13.88
CA THR A 44 3.30 -7.38 -13.73
C THR A 44 2.48 -6.43 -12.86
N THR A 45 1.17 -6.34 -13.11
CA THR A 45 0.28 -5.48 -12.32
C THR A 45 0.17 -5.97 -10.87
N ARG A 46 0.09 -7.29 -10.65
CA ARG A 46 0.07 -7.91 -9.31
C ARG A 46 1.33 -7.59 -8.51
N ARG A 47 2.52 -7.69 -9.13
CA ARG A 47 3.78 -7.34 -8.47
C ARG A 47 3.85 -5.86 -8.10
N GLY A 48 3.33 -4.98 -8.96
CA GLY A 48 3.18 -3.56 -8.64
C GLY A 48 2.35 -3.36 -7.38
N LEU A 49 1.16 -3.96 -7.31
CA LEU A 49 0.27 -3.85 -6.15
C LEU A 49 0.92 -4.36 -4.86
N LEU A 50 1.65 -5.47 -4.90
CA LEU A 50 2.36 -6.00 -3.74
C LEU A 50 3.44 -5.05 -3.22
N ARG A 51 4.12 -4.32 -4.12
CA ARG A 51 5.10 -3.30 -3.72
C ARG A 51 4.44 -2.13 -3.02
N GLU A 52 3.36 -1.60 -3.59
CA GLU A 52 2.58 -0.51 -2.98
C GLU A 52 2.05 -0.93 -1.59
N CYS A 53 1.53 -2.16 -1.44
CA CYS A 53 1.13 -2.68 -0.12
C CYS A 53 2.29 -2.70 0.87
N ALA A 54 3.48 -3.14 0.45
CA ALA A 54 4.66 -3.17 1.31
C ALA A 54 5.14 -1.76 1.70
N GLU A 55 5.04 -0.79 0.79
CA GLU A 55 5.34 0.61 1.07
C GLU A 55 4.37 1.20 2.10
N ILE A 56 3.07 1.00 1.91
CA ILE A 56 2.02 1.43 2.85
C ILE A 56 2.25 0.80 4.23
N GLU A 57 2.55 -0.50 4.30
CA GLU A 57 2.87 -1.16 5.57
C GLU A 57 4.10 -0.53 6.25
N GLY A 58 5.14 -0.18 5.48
CA GLY A 58 6.32 0.51 5.98
C GLY A 58 5.99 1.88 6.58
N GLU A 59 5.19 2.68 5.87
CA GLU A 59 4.72 3.97 6.34
C GLU A 59 3.87 3.85 7.62
N MET A 60 2.95 2.88 7.66
CA MET A 60 2.13 2.60 8.83
C MET A 60 2.99 2.23 10.05
N ARG A 61 3.97 1.33 9.90
CA ARG A 61 4.89 0.96 10.98
C ARG A 61 5.66 2.18 11.49
N GLN A 62 6.14 3.03 10.58
CA GLN A 62 6.86 4.25 10.96
C GLN A 62 5.94 5.24 11.71
N ALA A 63 4.68 5.37 11.29
CA ALA A 63 3.68 6.19 11.97
C ALA A 63 3.39 5.64 13.38
N THR A 64 3.23 4.33 13.54
CA THR A 64 3.03 3.67 14.83
C THR A 64 4.20 3.94 15.77
N VAL A 65 5.45 3.73 15.32
CA VAL A 65 6.65 4.00 16.13
C VAL A 65 6.68 5.45 16.62
N ARG A 66 6.38 6.41 15.73
CA ARG A 66 6.30 7.83 16.10
C ARG A 66 5.21 8.10 17.13
N ALA A 67 4.01 7.55 16.94
CA ALA A 67 2.90 7.71 17.88
C ALA A 67 3.23 7.12 19.26
N THR A 68 3.87 5.94 19.30
CA THR A 68 4.32 5.31 20.55
C THR A 68 5.34 6.18 21.29
N ALA A 69 6.32 6.73 20.56
CA ALA A 69 7.34 7.61 21.15
C ALA A 69 6.71 8.90 21.74
N ILE A 70 5.78 9.52 21.02
CA ILE A 70 5.03 10.69 21.50
C ILE A 70 4.23 10.32 22.76
N GLY A 71 3.53 9.19 22.75
CA GLY A 71 2.76 8.73 23.90
C GLY A 71 3.64 8.45 25.12
N ALA A 72 4.82 7.85 24.93
CA ALA A 72 5.79 7.63 26.00
C ALA A 72 6.32 8.95 26.59
N TYR A 73 6.68 9.90 25.73
CA TYR A 73 7.11 11.23 26.16
C TYR A 73 6.03 11.95 26.96
N LEU A 74 4.78 11.93 26.48
CA LEU A 74 3.65 12.56 27.16
C LEU A 74 3.42 11.96 28.56
N ARG A 75 3.41 10.63 28.67
CA ARG A 75 3.29 9.94 29.96
C ARG A 75 4.41 10.33 30.92
N ASN A 76 5.67 10.31 30.47
CA ASN A 76 6.81 10.69 31.30
C ASN A 76 6.72 12.15 31.78
N SER A 77 6.26 13.06 30.90
CA SER A 77 6.07 14.47 31.25
C SER A 77 4.96 14.69 32.29
N GLN A 78 3.90 13.85 32.27
CA GLN A 78 2.81 13.89 33.25
C GLN A 78 3.26 13.34 34.60
N VAL A 79 4.00 12.22 34.63
CA VAL A 79 4.57 11.65 35.86
C VAL A 79 5.49 12.66 36.55
N GLN A 80 6.34 13.36 35.79
CA GLN A 80 7.24 14.37 36.34
C GLN A 80 6.50 15.61 36.88
N ARG A 81 5.32 15.95 36.35
CA ARG A 81 4.46 17.03 36.87
C ARG A 81 3.68 16.61 38.12
N GLY A 82 3.22 15.36 38.19
CA GLY A 82 2.57 14.81 39.39
C GLY A 82 3.51 14.75 40.59
N ASN A 83 4.79 14.43 40.35
CA ASN A 83 5.81 14.35 41.40
C ASN A 83 6.34 15.70 41.90
N ARG A 84 5.94 16.83 41.30
CA ARG A 84 6.29 18.19 41.76
C ARG A 84 5.24 18.82 42.69
N HIS A 85 4.09 18.17 42.86
CA HIS A 85 2.97 18.67 43.67
C HIS A 85 2.75 17.86 44.96
N ASN A 86 3.71 17.01 45.34
CA ASN A 86 3.85 16.38 46.65
C ASN A 86 5.17 16.86 47.28
#